data_AF-A0A0U5JWT6-F1
#
_entry.id   AF-A0A0U5JWT6-F1
#
_cell.length_a   1.000
_cell.length_b   1.000
_cell.length_c   1.000
_cell.angle_alpha   90.00
_cell.angle_beta   90.00
_cell.angle_gamma   90.00
#
_symmetry.space_group_name_H-M   'P 1'
#
loop_
_entity.id
_entity.type
_entity.pdbx_description
1 polymer ?
#
loop_
_entity_poly.entity_id
_entity_poly.type
_entity_poly.pdbx_seq_one_letter_code
_entity_poly.pdbx_strand_id
1 'polypeptide(L)'
;MTLFSSGDKIAVDEFTYANLIATAQLNNLHLVAIKNDQGGMNIEALKHACQNNNLAGLYIMPEYSNPTGAVLSVARRKEIATIAQEYGLKIIEDDYLSFLSKLNPERPPKIMELLPDQTCYVCSMSKVLASGLRVGYLVFPAQLAQQIKNGFFNTTVKTSTLNTAIASMAIKEHVVQQIIQNKVTLAKQANILFEQYFPTAPTNQLTDYAFFRRLPLKNVQNTAKVEQALANINIRCFGSDRFQINASSNDHFLRVSLSANKSLDELETGLKKLRKFLQKSNLI
;
A
#
# COMPACT_ATOMS: atom_id res chain seq x y z
N MET A 1 -0.26 -19.74 -12.05
CA MET A 1 -0.67 -18.56 -12.84
C MET A 1 -2.17 -18.46 -12.79
N THR A 2 -2.73 -17.83 -11.75
CA THR A 2 -4.19 -17.71 -11.57
C THR A 2 -4.74 -16.56 -12.39
N LEU A 3 -4.19 -15.36 -12.19
CA LEU A 3 -4.61 -14.15 -12.88
C LEU A 3 -3.68 -13.79 -14.05
N PHE A 4 -2.38 -14.00 -13.84
CA PHE A 4 -1.29 -13.65 -14.76
C PHE A 4 -0.38 -14.85 -15.03
N SER A 5 0.22 -14.83 -16.21
CA SER A 5 1.18 -15.79 -16.71
C SER A 5 2.63 -15.30 -16.60
N SER A 6 3.60 -16.22 -16.56
CA SER A 6 5.02 -15.86 -16.65
C SER A 6 5.28 -15.05 -17.91
N GLY A 7 5.99 -13.93 -17.78
CA GLY A 7 6.24 -12.96 -18.84
C GLY A 7 5.15 -11.89 -18.98
N ASP A 8 4.02 -11.99 -18.28
CA ASP A 8 3.00 -10.94 -18.29
C ASP A 8 3.55 -9.64 -17.70
N LYS A 9 3.11 -8.54 -18.29
CA LYS A 9 3.44 -7.18 -17.84
C LYS A 9 2.30 -6.60 -17.03
N ILE A 10 2.60 -6.11 -15.83
CA ILE A 10 1.63 -5.55 -14.90
C ILE A 10 1.99 -4.10 -14.62
N ALA A 11 1.09 -3.17 -14.92
CA ALA A 11 1.25 -1.78 -14.52
C ALA A 11 1.14 -1.64 -13.01
N VAL A 12 1.99 -0.79 -12.43
CA VAL A 12 2.03 -0.48 -11.00
C VAL A 12 2.45 0.97 -10.79
N ASP A 13 2.12 1.55 -9.64
CA ASP A 13 2.75 2.82 -9.21
C ASP A 13 4.29 2.70 -9.25
N GLU A 14 4.98 3.79 -9.59
CA GLU A 14 6.46 3.80 -9.64
C GLU A 14 7.13 3.45 -8.30
N PHE A 15 6.44 3.75 -7.20
CA PHE A 15 6.73 3.25 -5.86
C PHE A 15 5.56 2.40 -5.38
N THR A 16 5.78 1.11 -5.16
CA THR A 16 4.73 0.17 -4.79
C THR A 16 5.16 -0.78 -3.67
N TYR A 17 4.28 -1.69 -3.28
CA TYR A 17 4.50 -2.59 -2.18
C TYR A 17 5.69 -3.53 -2.43
N ALA A 18 6.74 -3.44 -1.61
CA ALA A 18 7.96 -4.23 -1.78
C ALA A 18 7.73 -5.76 -1.92
N ASN A 19 6.72 -6.32 -1.23
CA ASN A 19 6.45 -7.76 -1.36
C ASN A 19 5.78 -8.10 -2.70
N LEU A 20 5.05 -7.17 -3.35
CA LEU A 20 4.59 -7.36 -4.72
C LEU A 20 5.79 -7.45 -5.66
N ILE A 21 6.80 -6.59 -5.48
CA ILE A 21 8.04 -6.60 -6.29
C ILE A 21 8.71 -7.97 -6.21
N ALA A 22 8.94 -8.47 -4.99
CA ALA A 22 9.53 -9.78 -4.76
C ALA A 22 8.65 -10.91 -5.32
N THR A 23 7.32 -10.82 -5.17
CA THR A 23 6.38 -11.82 -5.68
C THR A 23 6.38 -11.84 -7.22
N ALA A 24 6.46 -10.68 -7.87
CA ALA A 24 6.54 -10.57 -9.32
C ALA A 24 7.83 -11.24 -9.84
N GLN A 25 8.97 -10.97 -9.21
CA GLN A 25 10.25 -11.63 -9.54
C GLN A 25 10.18 -13.15 -9.42
N LEU A 26 9.62 -13.67 -8.32
CA LEU A 26 9.46 -15.12 -8.10
C LEU A 26 8.53 -15.79 -9.12
N ASN A 27 7.61 -15.04 -9.74
CA ASN A 27 6.67 -15.56 -10.73
C ASN A 27 7.03 -15.17 -12.18
N ASN A 28 8.22 -14.59 -12.39
CA ASN A 28 8.68 -14.07 -13.69
C ASN A 28 7.68 -13.09 -14.33
N LEU A 29 7.09 -12.20 -13.53
CA LEU A 29 6.21 -11.12 -13.97
C LEU A 29 7.01 -9.83 -14.16
N HIS A 30 6.69 -9.07 -15.21
CA HIS A 30 7.36 -7.80 -15.50
C HIS A 30 6.52 -6.63 -14.97
N LEU A 31 7.04 -5.91 -13.97
CA LEU A 31 6.37 -4.73 -13.46
C LEU A 31 6.71 -3.52 -14.34
N VAL A 32 5.68 -2.82 -14.83
CA VAL A 32 5.80 -1.59 -15.61
C VAL A 32 5.44 -0.41 -14.72
N ALA A 33 6.45 0.37 -14.34
CA ALA A 33 6.26 1.55 -13.50
C ALA A 33 5.45 2.62 -14.24
N ILE A 34 4.37 3.08 -13.62
CA ILE A 34 3.60 4.25 -14.05
C ILE A 34 3.98 5.41 -13.13
N LYS A 35 4.35 6.54 -13.72
CA LYS A 35 4.69 7.75 -12.95
C LYS A 35 3.48 8.23 -12.14
N ASN A 36 3.75 8.79 -10.98
CA ASN A 36 2.73 9.38 -10.14
C ASN A 36 2.72 10.90 -10.29
N ASP A 37 1.53 11.48 -10.14
CA ASP A 37 1.31 12.90 -9.91
C ASP A 37 0.75 13.11 -8.49
N GLN A 38 0.32 14.34 -8.17
CA GLN A 38 -0.22 14.68 -6.85
C GLN A 38 -1.46 13.85 -6.46
N GLY A 39 -2.17 13.30 -7.45
CA GLY A 39 -3.34 12.43 -7.26
C GLY A 39 -3.04 10.93 -7.27
N GLY A 40 -1.77 10.51 -7.27
CA GLY A 40 -1.36 9.11 -7.40
C GLY A 40 -1.00 8.77 -8.85
N MET A 41 -1.22 7.53 -9.29
CA MET A 41 -0.91 7.06 -10.64
C MET A 41 -1.40 8.02 -11.73
N ASN A 42 -0.49 8.53 -12.57
CA ASN A 42 -0.83 9.48 -13.63
C ASN A 42 -1.56 8.78 -14.79
N ILE A 43 -2.71 9.34 -15.18
CA ILE A 43 -3.61 8.74 -16.17
C ILE A 43 -3.03 8.71 -17.57
N GLU A 44 -2.40 9.78 -18.02
CA GLU A 44 -1.80 9.84 -19.36
C GLU A 44 -0.59 8.90 -19.46
N ALA A 45 0.21 8.79 -18.39
CA ALA A 45 1.27 7.80 -18.29
C ALA A 45 0.73 6.36 -18.34
N LEU A 46 -0.41 6.08 -17.67
CA LEU A 46 -1.06 4.77 -17.74
C LEU A 46 -1.54 4.46 -19.16
N LYS A 47 -2.24 5.38 -19.83
CA LYS A 47 -2.68 5.20 -21.23
C LYS A 47 -1.51 4.94 -22.16
N HIS A 48 -0.46 5.74 -22.06
CA HIS A 48 0.76 5.55 -22.83
C HIS A 48 1.39 4.17 -22.56
N ALA A 49 1.41 3.72 -21.31
CA ALA A 49 1.92 2.40 -20.98
C ALA A 49 1.07 1.28 -21.60
N CYS A 50 -0.26 1.41 -21.58
CA CYS A 50 -1.18 0.44 -22.21
C CYS A 50 -0.89 0.29 -23.71
N GLN A 51 -0.70 1.40 -24.41
CA GLN A 51 -0.44 1.44 -25.86
C GLN A 51 0.91 0.81 -26.24
N ASN A 52 1.93 0.94 -25.38
CA ASN A 52 3.31 0.62 -25.76
C ASN A 52 3.84 -0.68 -25.14
N ASN A 53 3.22 -1.20 -24.07
CA ASN A 53 3.80 -2.30 -23.30
C ASN A 53 3.09 -3.63 -23.44
N ASN A 54 1.88 -3.69 -24.04
CA ASN A 54 1.03 -4.89 -24.02
C ASN A 54 0.81 -5.39 -22.58
N LEU A 55 0.15 -4.55 -21.78
CA LEU A 55 -0.11 -4.83 -20.37
C LEU A 55 -1.18 -5.92 -20.22
N ALA A 56 -0.93 -6.89 -19.35
CA ALA A 56 -1.91 -7.92 -18.97
C ALA A 56 -2.81 -7.47 -17.81
N GLY A 57 -2.34 -6.50 -17.00
CA GLY A 57 -3.10 -6.02 -15.86
C GLY A 57 -2.48 -4.83 -15.13
N LEU A 58 -3.13 -4.48 -14.02
CA LEU A 58 -2.81 -3.35 -13.14
C LEU A 58 -2.88 -3.83 -11.69
N TYR A 59 -1.87 -3.50 -10.88
CA TYR A 59 -1.98 -3.56 -9.42
C TYR A 59 -2.01 -2.15 -8.85
N ILE A 60 -2.94 -1.91 -7.92
CA ILE A 60 -3.13 -0.58 -7.34
C ILE A 60 -3.61 -0.65 -5.89
N MET A 61 -3.15 0.30 -5.08
CA MET A 61 -3.61 0.56 -3.72
C MET A 61 -4.30 1.93 -3.69
N PRO A 62 -5.64 2.01 -3.86
CA PRO A 62 -6.31 3.30 -4.03
C PRO A 62 -6.28 4.21 -2.80
N GLU A 63 -6.07 3.65 -1.61
CA GLU A 63 -6.00 4.38 -0.35
C GLU A 63 -4.77 3.96 0.42
N TYR A 64 -4.05 4.94 0.98
CA TYR A 64 -2.80 4.72 1.71
C TYR A 64 -1.79 3.88 0.90
N SER A 65 -1.59 4.23 -0.38
CA SER A 65 -0.65 3.51 -1.25
C SER A 65 0.70 3.34 -0.56
N ASN A 66 1.18 2.11 -0.39
CA ASN A 66 2.42 1.83 0.30
C ASN A 66 3.58 1.84 -0.70
N PRO A 67 4.51 2.81 -0.65
CA PRO A 67 4.89 3.61 0.54
C PRO A 67 4.50 5.09 0.50
N THR A 68 3.82 5.56 -0.54
CA THR A 68 3.64 7.00 -0.81
C THR A 68 2.62 7.68 0.09
N GLY A 69 1.66 6.93 0.62
CA GLY A 69 0.50 7.44 1.35
C GLY A 69 -0.58 8.03 0.45
N ALA A 70 -0.46 7.91 -0.88
CA ALA A 70 -1.39 8.50 -1.83
C ALA A 70 -2.82 7.95 -1.67
N VAL A 71 -3.79 8.81 -1.98
CA VAL A 71 -5.23 8.53 -1.92
C VAL A 71 -5.84 8.99 -3.24
N LEU A 72 -6.39 8.05 -4.00
CA LEU A 72 -7.01 8.35 -5.29
C LEU A 72 -8.41 8.93 -5.08
N SER A 73 -8.70 10.03 -5.78
CA SER A 73 -10.03 10.63 -5.84
C SER A 73 -11.04 9.76 -6.59
N VAL A 74 -12.33 10.07 -6.46
CA VAL A 74 -13.40 9.41 -7.22
C VAL A 74 -13.14 9.49 -8.72
N ALA A 75 -12.76 10.67 -9.22
CA ALA A 75 -12.49 10.88 -10.65
C ALA A 75 -11.35 9.98 -11.12
N ARG A 76 -10.24 9.95 -10.38
CA ARG A 76 -9.05 9.14 -10.72
C ARG A 76 -9.38 7.64 -10.81
N ARG A 77 -10.20 7.14 -9.89
CA ARG A 77 -10.64 5.72 -9.90
C ARG A 77 -11.53 5.39 -11.10
N LYS A 78 -12.44 6.30 -11.46
CA LYS A 78 -13.28 6.14 -12.67
C LYS A 78 -12.43 6.12 -13.93
N GLU A 79 -11.47 7.02 -14.06
CA GLU A 79 -10.53 7.07 -15.20
C GLU A 79 -9.72 5.77 -15.31
N ILE A 80 -9.18 5.28 -14.18
CA ILE A 80 -8.46 4.00 -14.14
C ILE A 80 -9.37 2.84 -14.58
N ALA A 81 -10.60 2.77 -14.06
CA ALA A 81 -11.55 1.74 -14.44
C ALA A 81 -11.91 1.79 -15.93
N THR A 82 -12.11 2.99 -16.49
CA THR A 82 -12.36 3.18 -17.92
C THR A 82 -11.19 2.71 -18.77
N ILE A 83 -9.95 3.07 -18.42
CA ILE A 83 -8.77 2.63 -19.16
C ILE A 83 -8.58 1.12 -19.04
N ALA A 84 -8.72 0.57 -17.84
CA ALA A 84 -8.62 -0.87 -17.66
C ALA A 84 -9.67 -1.62 -18.48
N GLN A 85 -10.90 -1.09 -18.57
CA GLN A 85 -11.93 -1.65 -19.42
C GLN A 85 -11.59 -1.55 -20.91
N GLU A 86 -11.15 -0.39 -21.39
CA GLU A 86 -10.78 -0.14 -22.79
C GLU A 86 -9.67 -1.08 -23.29
N TYR A 87 -8.65 -1.31 -22.44
CA TYR A 87 -7.49 -2.13 -22.78
C TYR A 87 -7.58 -3.57 -22.26
N GLY A 88 -8.71 -3.98 -21.67
CA GLY A 88 -8.93 -5.35 -21.16
C GLY A 88 -7.99 -5.76 -20.01
N LEU A 89 -7.59 -4.81 -19.17
CA LEU A 89 -6.66 -5.05 -18.06
C LEU A 89 -7.36 -5.73 -16.88
N LYS A 90 -6.78 -6.83 -16.41
CA LYS A 90 -7.14 -7.40 -15.10
C LYS A 90 -6.59 -6.52 -13.99
N ILE A 91 -7.40 -6.20 -12.97
CA ILE A 91 -7.00 -5.35 -11.85
C ILE A 91 -6.81 -6.19 -10.59
N ILE A 92 -5.73 -5.95 -9.84
CA ILE A 92 -5.62 -6.29 -8.43
C ILE A 92 -5.77 -4.99 -7.63
N GLU A 93 -6.90 -4.83 -6.95
CA GLU A 93 -7.13 -3.73 -6.01
C GLU A 93 -6.74 -4.21 -4.59
N ASP A 94 -5.67 -3.65 -4.03
CA ASP A 94 -5.18 -4.01 -2.70
C ASP A 94 -5.61 -2.96 -1.65
N ASP A 95 -6.52 -3.38 -0.76
CA ASP A 95 -7.11 -2.54 0.28
C ASP A 95 -6.75 -3.07 1.68
N TYR A 96 -5.45 -3.17 1.96
CA TYR A 96 -4.91 -3.67 3.22
C TYR A 96 -5.25 -2.79 4.46
N LEU A 97 -5.76 -1.57 4.26
CA LEU A 97 -6.25 -0.65 5.31
C LEU A 97 -7.73 -0.28 5.12
N SER A 98 -8.54 -1.17 4.53
CA SER A 98 -9.96 -0.95 4.21
C SER A 98 -10.83 -0.36 5.33
N PHE A 99 -10.51 -0.63 6.59
CA PHE A 99 -11.23 -0.05 7.73
C PHE A 99 -11.01 1.45 7.89
N LEU A 100 -9.84 1.98 7.52
CA LEU A 100 -9.54 3.40 7.51
C LEU A 100 -10.12 4.10 6.30
N SER A 101 -10.25 3.38 5.18
CA SER A 101 -10.92 3.86 3.97
C SER A 101 -12.37 4.29 4.23
N LYS A 102 -13.04 3.68 5.22
CA LYS A 102 -14.40 4.10 5.65
C LYS A 102 -14.44 5.49 6.29
N LEU A 103 -13.28 5.99 6.75
CA LEU A 103 -13.14 7.35 7.27
C LEU A 103 -12.88 8.37 6.16
N ASN A 104 -12.76 7.92 4.90
CA ASN A 104 -12.62 8.82 3.77
C ASN A 104 -13.92 9.62 3.58
N PRO A 105 -13.89 10.95 3.75
CA PRO A 105 -15.08 11.78 3.65
C PRO A 105 -15.68 11.79 2.24
N GLU A 106 -14.86 11.56 1.20
CA GLU A 106 -15.30 11.50 -0.19
C GLU A 106 -16.08 10.21 -0.50
N ARG A 107 -15.92 9.16 0.32
CA ARG A 107 -16.52 7.82 0.14
C ARG A 107 -16.39 7.32 -1.32
N PRO A 108 -15.16 7.27 -1.87
CA PRO A 108 -14.98 6.87 -3.24
C PRO A 108 -15.39 5.39 -3.44
N PRO A 109 -16.00 5.05 -4.58
CA PRO A 109 -16.22 3.65 -4.90
C PRO A 109 -14.88 2.92 -5.00
N LYS A 110 -14.86 1.67 -4.59
CA LYS A 110 -13.77 0.75 -4.88
C LYS A 110 -13.73 0.48 -6.39
N ILE A 111 -12.56 0.21 -6.92
CA ILE A 111 -12.43 -0.10 -8.35
C ILE A 111 -13.21 -1.39 -8.68
N MET A 112 -13.27 -2.35 -7.75
CA MET A 112 -14.11 -3.54 -7.89
C MET A 112 -15.62 -3.25 -8.00
N GLU A 113 -16.10 -2.10 -7.51
CA GLU A 113 -17.50 -1.68 -7.68
C GLU A 113 -17.73 -1.04 -9.06
N LEU A 114 -16.67 -0.45 -9.64
CA LEU A 114 -16.71 0.18 -10.97
C LEU A 114 -16.48 -0.83 -12.11
N LEU A 115 -15.65 -1.85 -11.87
CA LEU A 115 -15.26 -2.85 -12.87
C LEU A 115 -15.20 -4.27 -12.27
N PRO A 116 -16.34 -4.83 -11.82
CA PRO A 116 -16.39 -6.08 -11.07
C PRO A 116 -15.92 -7.31 -11.86
N ASP A 117 -16.09 -7.31 -13.19
CA ASP A 117 -15.75 -8.47 -14.03
C ASP A 117 -14.25 -8.60 -14.34
N GLN A 118 -13.46 -7.57 -14.02
CA GLN A 118 -12.01 -7.53 -14.28
C GLN A 118 -11.18 -7.30 -13.00
N THR A 119 -11.82 -7.03 -11.86
CA THR A 119 -11.11 -6.65 -10.63
C THR A 119 -11.14 -7.76 -9.59
N CYS A 120 -9.94 -8.20 -9.19
CA CYS A 120 -9.71 -8.97 -7.99
C CYS A 120 -9.42 -8.01 -6.83
N TYR A 121 -10.32 -7.92 -5.86
CA TYR A 121 -10.16 -7.10 -4.67
C TYR A 121 -9.58 -7.92 -3.51
N VAL A 122 -8.48 -7.44 -2.94
CA VAL A 122 -7.76 -8.06 -1.83
C VAL A 122 -7.93 -7.22 -0.57
N CYS A 123 -8.41 -7.83 0.51
CA CYS A 123 -8.47 -7.22 1.83
C CYS A 123 -7.82 -8.12 2.87
N SER A 124 -7.19 -7.53 3.88
CA SER A 124 -6.39 -8.26 4.88
C SER A 124 -6.88 -8.00 6.30
N MET A 125 -6.97 -9.07 7.11
CA MET A 125 -7.23 -8.93 8.55
C MET A 125 -5.98 -8.55 9.34
N SER A 126 -4.82 -8.41 8.67
CA SER A 126 -3.54 -8.18 9.34
C SER A 126 -3.49 -6.84 10.07
N LYS A 127 -4.12 -5.81 9.52
CA LYS A 127 -4.18 -4.46 10.11
C LYS A 127 -5.50 -4.21 10.84
N VAL A 128 -6.54 -4.97 10.53
CA VAL A 128 -7.83 -4.94 11.22
C VAL A 128 -7.74 -5.61 12.60
N LEU A 129 -7.31 -6.88 12.66
CA LEU A 129 -7.16 -7.65 13.89
C LEU A 129 -5.68 -7.76 14.29
N ALA A 130 -4.99 -8.76 13.74
CA ALA A 130 -3.60 -9.06 14.06
C ALA A 130 -2.93 -9.74 12.86
N SER A 131 -1.71 -9.33 12.53
CA SER A 131 -0.92 -9.89 11.41
C SER A 131 -0.64 -11.38 11.55
N GLY A 132 -0.49 -11.87 12.79
CA GLY A 132 -0.23 -13.28 13.09
C GLY A 132 -1.37 -14.24 12.72
N LEU A 133 -2.61 -13.75 12.51
CA LEU A 133 -3.73 -14.59 12.12
C LEU A 133 -3.58 -15.15 10.70
N ARG A 134 -2.87 -14.44 9.82
CA ARG A 134 -2.71 -14.84 8.40
C ARG A 134 -4.04 -15.05 7.66
N VAL A 135 -5.06 -14.24 7.99
CA VAL A 135 -6.37 -14.26 7.34
C VAL A 135 -6.53 -13.03 6.44
N GLY A 136 -7.08 -13.24 5.24
CA GLY A 136 -7.48 -12.20 4.30
C GLY A 136 -8.66 -12.69 3.44
N TYR A 137 -9.22 -11.79 2.67
CA TYR A 137 -10.36 -12.04 1.79
C TYR A 137 -10.01 -11.62 0.37
N LEU A 138 -10.47 -12.40 -0.59
CA LEU A 138 -10.37 -12.10 -2.01
C LEU A 138 -11.77 -12.11 -2.60
N VAL A 139 -12.17 -11.01 -3.20
CA VAL A 139 -13.36 -10.93 -4.07
C VAL A 139 -12.85 -10.96 -5.49
N PHE A 140 -13.45 -11.78 -6.35
CA PHE A 140 -12.97 -12.00 -7.71
C PHE A 140 -14.13 -12.28 -8.68
N PRO A 141 -13.95 -12.01 -9.98
CA PRO A 141 -14.95 -12.31 -11.01
C PRO A 141 -15.32 -13.79 -11.02
N ALA A 142 -16.61 -14.10 -11.19
CA ALA A 142 -17.11 -15.48 -11.16
C ALA A 142 -16.43 -16.37 -12.21
N GLN A 143 -16.11 -15.82 -13.38
CA GLN A 143 -15.38 -16.49 -14.46
C GLN A 143 -13.96 -16.95 -14.06
N LEU A 144 -13.35 -16.34 -13.05
CA LEU A 144 -12.02 -16.73 -12.53
C LEU A 144 -12.10 -17.73 -11.37
N ALA A 145 -13.30 -18.10 -10.92
CA ALA A 145 -13.48 -18.86 -9.69
C ALA A 145 -12.73 -20.20 -9.68
N GLN A 146 -12.83 -20.97 -10.77
CA GLN A 146 -12.15 -22.28 -10.84
C GLN A 146 -10.63 -22.12 -10.82
N GLN A 147 -10.10 -21.18 -11.60
CA GLN A 147 -8.66 -20.91 -11.69
C GLN A 147 -8.09 -20.46 -10.34
N ILE A 148 -8.78 -19.54 -9.67
CA ILE A 148 -8.38 -19.01 -8.36
C ILE A 148 -8.44 -20.10 -7.28
N LYS A 149 -9.54 -20.86 -7.20
CA LYS A 149 -9.68 -21.97 -6.24
C LYS A 149 -8.60 -23.01 -6.42
N ASN A 150 -8.33 -23.42 -7.67
CA ASN A 150 -7.25 -24.36 -7.97
C ASN A 150 -5.87 -23.81 -7.58
N GLY A 151 -5.61 -22.53 -7.86
CA GLY A 151 -4.37 -21.87 -7.47
C GLY A 151 -4.16 -21.85 -5.95
N PHE A 152 -5.19 -21.54 -5.17
CA PHE A 152 -5.12 -21.60 -3.71
C PHE A 152 -4.89 -23.02 -3.20
N PHE A 153 -5.64 -24.00 -3.74
CA PHE A 153 -5.50 -25.39 -3.34
C PHE A 153 -4.06 -25.90 -3.54
N ASN A 154 -3.44 -25.53 -4.66
CA ASN A 154 -2.08 -25.96 -5.01
C ASN A 154 -0.95 -25.17 -4.30
N THR A 155 -1.26 -24.07 -3.59
CA THR A 155 -0.24 -23.23 -2.93
C THR A 155 -0.35 -23.22 -1.42
N THR A 156 -1.56 -23.30 -0.86
CA THR A 156 -1.77 -23.21 0.59
C THR A 156 -2.86 -24.17 1.09
N VAL A 157 -3.48 -24.99 0.21
CA VAL A 157 -4.58 -25.96 0.48
C VAL A 157 -5.81 -25.32 1.15
N LYS A 158 -5.65 -24.70 2.32
CA LYS A 158 -6.62 -23.87 3.04
C LYS A 158 -5.92 -22.92 4.01
N THR A 159 -6.57 -21.79 4.30
CA THR A 159 -6.24 -20.96 5.47
C THR A 159 -6.50 -21.76 6.75
N SER A 160 -5.73 -21.50 7.81
CA SER A 160 -5.97 -22.10 9.15
C SER A 160 -7.43 -21.91 9.56
N THR A 161 -8.12 -23.02 9.83
CA THR A 161 -9.53 -23.01 10.24
C THR A 161 -9.69 -22.38 11.62
N LEU A 162 -8.73 -22.61 12.52
CA LEU A 162 -8.70 -21.98 13.85
C LEU A 162 -8.54 -20.46 13.75
N ASN A 163 -7.60 -19.98 12.94
CA ASN A 163 -7.38 -18.54 12.79
C ASN A 163 -8.58 -17.87 12.09
N THR A 164 -9.17 -18.55 11.11
CA THR A 164 -10.40 -18.10 10.45
C THR A 164 -11.56 -18.04 11.45
N ALA A 165 -11.72 -19.05 12.32
CA ALA A 165 -12.75 -19.06 13.36
C ALA A 165 -12.58 -17.89 14.35
N ILE A 166 -11.35 -17.61 14.80
CA ILE A 166 -11.05 -16.45 15.66
C ILE A 166 -11.44 -15.15 14.95
N ALA A 167 -11.03 -14.97 13.69
CA ALA A 167 -11.39 -13.78 12.92
C ALA A 167 -12.90 -13.64 12.73
N SER A 168 -13.60 -14.74 12.41
CA SER A 168 -15.05 -14.76 12.25
C SER A 168 -15.79 -14.45 13.55
N MET A 169 -15.36 -15.00 14.69
CA MET A 169 -15.94 -14.67 16.00
C MET A 169 -15.71 -13.21 16.35
N ALA A 170 -14.49 -12.69 16.15
CA ALA A 170 -14.20 -11.28 16.44
C ALA A 170 -15.05 -10.31 15.60
N ILE A 171 -15.42 -10.70 14.36
CA ILE A 171 -16.37 -9.94 13.53
C ILE A 171 -17.80 -10.04 14.08
N LYS A 172 -18.27 -11.26 14.34
CA LYS A 172 -19.65 -11.52 14.81
C LYS A 172 -19.95 -10.90 16.17
N GLU A 173 -19.00 -10.99 17.10
CA GLU A 173 -19.10 -10.46 18.47
C GLU A 173 -18.71 -8.98 18.56
N HIS A 174 -18.57 -8.29 17.43
CA HIS A 174 -18.22 -6.86 17.34
C HIS A 174 -16.89 -6.43 18.01
N VAL A 175 -16.02 -7.37 18.35
CA VAL A 175 -14.67 -7.10 18.91
C VAL A 175 -13.82 -6.33 17.91
N VAL A 176 -13.96 -6.60 16.61
CA VAL A 176 -13.26 -5.89 15.53
C VAL A 176 -13.50 -4.38 15.60
N GLN A 177 -14.73 -3.94 15.87
CA GLN A 177 -15.13 -2.54 15.90
C GLN A 177 -14.42 -1.81 17.04
N GLN A 178 -14.33 -2.43 18.22
CA GLN A 178 -13.60 -1.88 19.36
C GLN A 178 -12.10 -1.76 19.05
N ILE A 179 -11.50 -2.78 18.45
CA ILE A 179 -10.09 -2.76 18.04
C ILE A 179 -9.83 -1.67 17.00
N ILE A 180 -10.70 -1.54 15.99
CA ILE A 180 -10.60 -0.49 14.97
C ILE A 180 -10.68 0.89 15.63
N GLN A 181 -11.64 1.13 16.52
CA GLN A 181 -11.79 2.42 17.19
C GLN A 181 -10.52 2.81 17.97
N ASN A 182 -9.94 1.85 18.70
CA ASN A 182 -8.69 2.07 19.43
C ASN A 182 -7.54 2.38 18.47
N LYS A 183 -7.42 1.65 17.35
CA LYS A 183 -6.41 1.90 16.32
C LYS A 183 -6.55 3.27 15.67
N VAL A 184 -7.78 3.71 15.40
CA VAL A 184 -8.07 5.04 14.82
C VAL A 184 -7.65 6.14 15.79
N THR A 185 -8.00 6.01 17.08
CA THR A 185 -7.56 6.96 18.12
C THR A 185 -6.03 7.04 18.22
N LEU A 186 -5.35 5.90 18.27
CA LEU A 186 -3.88 5.83 18.35
C LEU A 186 -3.22 6.39 17.08
N ALA A 187 -3.76 6.08 15.89
CA ALA A 187 -3.25 6.62 14.64
C ALA A 187 -3.38 8.16 14.60
N LYS A 188 -4.49 8.70 15.09
CA LYS A 188 -4.69 10.15 15.20
C LYS A 188 -3.65 10.80 16.12
N GLN A 189 -3.45 10.23 17.31
CA GLN A 189 -2.44 10.71 18.26
C GLN A 189 -1.02 10.63 17.67
N ALA A 190 -0.69 9.54 16.99
CA ALA A 190 0.62 9.33 16.37
C ALA A 190 0.87 10.31 15.21
N ASN A 191 -0.15 10.65 14.41
CA ASN A 191 -0.02 11.64 13.34
C ASN A 191 0.14 13.07 13.88
N ILE A 192 -0.63 13.45 14.91
CA ILE A 192 -0.44 14.75 15.60
C ILE A 192 1.00 14.86 16.12
N LEU A 193 1.50 13.80 16.76
CA LEU A 193 2.86 13.77 17.26
C LEU A 193 3.88 13.87 16.12
N PHE A 194 3.69 13.14 15.01
CA PHE A 194 4.57 13.23 13.85
C PHE A 194 4.67 14.66 13.30
N GLU A 195 3.55 15.37 13.19
CA GLU A 195 3.50 16.73 12.65
C GLU A 195 4.19 17.76 13.53
N GLN A 196 4.25 17.56 14.84
CA GLN A 196 5.07 18.39 15.74
C GLN A 196 6.57 18.34 15.38
N TYR A 197 7.04 17.20 14.84
CA TYR A 197 8.43 17.02 14.43
C TYR A 197 8.69 17.32 12.96
N PHE A 198 7.73 17.04 12.08
CA PHE A 198 7.86 17.18 10.63
C PHE A 198 6.65 17.89 10.01
N PRO A 199 6.43 19.19 10.33
CA PRO A 199 5.24 19.93 9.88
C PRO A 199 5.19 20.18 8.36
N THR A 200 6.33 20.04 7.68
CA THR A 200 6.45 20.21 6.23
C THR A 200 6.29 18.91 5.45
N ALA A 201 6.07 17.78 6.13
CA ALA A 201 5.81 16.52 5.45
C ALA A 201 4.48 16.58 4.70
N PRO A 202 4.36 15.95 3.51
CA PRO A 202 3.12 15.95 2.75
C PRO A 202 1.92 15.43 3.57
N THR A 203 0.77 16.05 3.32
CA THR A 203 -0.53 15.71 3.92
C THR A 203 -1.58 15.54 2.82
N ASN A 204 -2.68 14.87 3.17
CA ASN A 204 -3.87 14.64 2.37
C ASN A 204 -5.08 14.43 3.30
N GLN A 205 -6.26 14.22 2.73
CA GLN A 205 -7.52 14.12 3.49
C GLN A 205 -7.62 12.93 4.46
N LEU A 206 -6.74 11.93 4.34
CA LEU A 206 -6.71 10.74 5.20
C LEU A 206 -5.49 10.69 6.12
N THR A 207 -4.69 11.74 6.12
CA THR A 207 -3.40 11.78 6.79
C THR A 207 -3.50 11.56 8.30
N ASP A 208 -4.54 12.07 8.94
CA ASP A 208 -4.79 11.91 10.39
C ASP A 208 -4.81 10.45 10.85
N TYR A 209 -5.13 9.52 9.96
CA TYR A 209 -5.29 8.10 10.31
C TYR A 209 -4.18 7.22 9.72
N ALA A 210 -3.16 7.82 9.09
CA ALA A 210 -2.13 7.09 8.38
C ALA A 210 -1.26 6.24 9.34
N PHE A 211 -0.99 5.00 8.95
CA PHE A 211 -0.15 4.08 9.73
C PHE A 211 1.36 4.28 9.50
N PHE A 212 1.69 5.11 8.51
CA PHE A 212 3.02 5.59 8.19
C PHE A 212 2.91 6.94 7.48
N ARG A 213 3.99 7.72 7.51
CA ARG A 213 4.10 8.98 6.79
C ARG A 213 5.28 8.94 5.83
N ARG A 214 5.10 9.60 4.69
CA ARG A 214 6.13 9.87 3.72
C ARG A 214 6.90 11.12 4.14
N LEU A 215 8.23 11.02 4.21
CA LEU A 215 9.11 12.12 4.57
C LEU A 215 10.14 12.33 3.44
N PRO A 216 9.93 13.32 2.56
CA PRO A 216 10.87 13.66 1.50
C PRO A 216 12.26 13.98 2.04
N LEU A 217 13.30 13.55 1.32
CA LEU A 217 14.70 13.85 1.63
C LEU A 217 15.30 14.73 0.53
N LYS A 218 16.18 15.64 0.94
CA LYS A 218 16.99 16.49 0.05
C LYS A 218 18.42 15.97 -0.02
N ASN A 219 19.13 16.27 -1.10
CA ASN A 219 20.55 15.95 -1.28
C ASN A 219 20.87 14.45 -1.13
N VAL A 220 19.91 13.58 -1.43
CA VAL A 220 20.07 12.13 -1.43
C VAL A 220 20.07 11.63 -2.86
N GLN A 221 20.95 10.67 -3.16
CA GLN A 221 20.93 9.88 -4.40
C GLN A 221 20.54 8.42 -4.17
N ASN A 222 20.66 7.94 -2.92
CA ASN A 222 20.43 6.57 -2.54
C ASN A 222 19.96 6.54 -1.08
N THR A 223 18.73 6.08 -0.86
CA THR A 223 18.12 6.03 0.48
C THR A 223 18.61 4.84 1.30
N ALA A 224 19.16 3.79 0.69
CA ALA A 224 19.74 2.65 1.43
C ALA A 224 20.92 3.07 2.33
N LYS A 225 21.75 4.03 1.91
CA LYS A 225 22.81 4.60 2.76
C LYS A 225 22.24 5.34 3.98
N VAL A 226 21.13 6.07 3.79
CA VAL A 226 20.43 6.77 4.87
C VAL A 226 19.83 5.75 5.85
N GLU A 227 19.23 4.67 5.37
CA GLU A 227 18.73 3.60 6.22
C GLU A 227 19.84 2.98 7.09
N GLN A 228 21.01 2.69 6.50
CA GLN A 228 22.14 2.11 7.23
C GLN A 228 22.65 3.07 8.32
N ALA A 229 22.76 4.36 8.01
CA ALA A 229 23.17 5.37 8.98
C ALA A 229 22.15 5.54 10.12
N LEU A 230 20.86 5.48 9.83
CA LEU A 230 19.80 5.47 10.84
C LEU A 230 19.87 4.21 11.72
N ALA A 231 20.15 3.04 11.13
CA ALA A 231 20.29 1.80 11.89
C ALA A 231 21.43 1.87 12.91
N ASN A 232 22.54 2.55 12.60
CA ASN A 232 23.67 2.76 13.52
C ASN A 232 23.31 3.59 14.76
N ILE A 233 22.23 4.39 14.70
CA ILE A 233 21.68 5.13 15.85
C ILE A 233 20.40 4.49 16.41
N ASN A 234 20.18 3.20 16.10
CA ASN A 234 19.01 2.41 16.51
C ASN A 234 17.66 2.98 16.03
N ILE A 235 17.64 3.63 14.86
CA ILE A 235 16.41 4.05 14.19
C ILE A 235 16.20 3.18 12.95
N ARG A 236 15.00 2.59 12.83
CA ARG A 236 14.61 1.77 11.68
C ARG A 236 13.56 2.54 10.88
N CYS A 237 13.91 2.95 9.66
CA CYS A 237 12.99 3.48 8.65
C CYS A 237 13.29 2.81 7.32
N PHE A 238 12.32 2.82 6.41
CA PHE A 238 12.52 2.32 5.05
C PHE A 238 12.60 3.50 4.09
N GLY A 239 13.59 3.50 3.22
CA GLY A 239 13.80 4.43 2.12
C GLY A 239 13.04 4.02 0.87
N SER A 240 12.84 4.98 -0.02
CA SER A 240 12.10 4.83 -1.27
C SER A 240 12.68 3.76 -2.20
N ASP A 241 14.00 3.54 -2.18
CA ASP A 241 14.70 2.56 -3.03
C ASP A 241 14.14 1.13 -2.86
N ARG A 242 13.60 0.80 -1.67
CA ARG A 242 12.98 -0.52 -1.39
C ARG A 242 11.68 -0.77 -2.14
N PHE A 243 11.03 0.28 -2.61
CA PHE A 243 9.68 0.26 -3.16
C PHE A 243 9.65 0.61 -4.64
N GLN A 244 10.80 0.98 -5.21
CA GLN A 244 10.94 1.53 -6.55
C GLN A 244 11.00 0.41 -7.61
N ILE A 245 10.27 0.59 -8.72
CA ILE A 245 10.23 -0.38 -9.83
C ILE A 245 11.28 -0.09 -10.92
N ASN A 246 11.75 1.15 -11.04
CA ASN A 246 12.77 1.56 -12.01
C ASN A 246 13.76 2.55 -11.38
N ALA A 247 15.08 2.35 -11.56
CA ALA A 247 16.14 3.12 -10.92
C ALA A 247 16.25 4.62 -11.33
N SER A 248 15.38 5.12 -12.19
CA SER A 248 15.43 6.48 -12.76
C SER A 248 14.55 7.52 -12.06
N SER A 249 13.87 7.17 -10.97
CA SER A 249 13.12 8.15 -10.17
C SER A 249 14.09 8.94 -9.28
N ASN A 250 14.08 10.27 -9.41
CA ASN A 250 14.90 11.19 -8.60
C ASN A 250 14.23 11.53 -7.25
N ASP A 251 13.17 10.80 -6.90
CA ASP A 251 12.35 11.05 -5.74
C ASP A 251 12.78 10.18 -4.57
N HIS A 252 13.41 10.82 -3.58
CA HIS A 252 13.99 10.16 -2.43
C HIS A 252 13.24 10.54 -1.16
N PHE A 253 12.73 9.53 -0.44
CA PHE A 253 11.97 9.75 0.79
C PHE A 253 12.14 8.59 1.77
N LEU A 254 11.81 8.83 3.04
CA LEU A 254 11.61 7.79 4.04
C LEU A 254 10.12 7.50 4.22
N ARG A 255 9.77 6.23 4.33
CA ARG A 255 8.50 5.74 4.89
C ARG A 255 8.67 5.55 6.39
N VAL A 256 8.20 6.53 7.17
CA VAL A 256 8.25 6.51 8.63
C VAL A 256 7.01 5.82 9.17
N SER A 257 7.15 4.64 9.79
CA SER A 257 5.99 3.96 10.38
C SER A 257 5.58 4.62 11.70
N LEU A 258 4.27 4.81 11.87
CA LEU A 258 3.69 5.39 13.09
C LEU A 258 2.97 4.34 13.96
N SER A 259 2.90 3.10 13.48
CA SER A 259 2.09 2.01 14.06
C SER A 259 2.92 0.79 14.48
N ALA A 260 4.25 0.90 14.42
CA ALA A 260 5.17 -0.20 14.73
C ALA A 260 5.75 -0.16 16.15
N ASN A 261 5.63 0.98 16.84
CA ASN A 261 6.18 1.21 18.18
C ASN A 261 5.24 0.66 19.27
N LYS A 262 5.80 0.36 20.46
CA LYS A 262 5.04 -0.16 21.60
C LYS A 262 4.23 0.92 22.31
N SER A 263 4.64 2.18 22.20
CA SER A 263 3.97 3.33 22.80
C SER A 263 4.22 4.62 22.01
N LEU A 264 3.43 5.66 22.31
CA LEU A 264 3.64 7.01 21.78
C LEU A 264 4.95 7.63 22.28
N ASP A 265 5.39 7.34 23.50
CA ASP A 265 6.67 7.83 24.04
C ASP A 265 7.88 7.25 23.28
N GLU A 266 7.80 5.97 22.91
CA GLU A 266 8.82 5.32 22.09
C GLU A 266 8.84 5.94 20.69
N LEU A 267 7.66 6.18 20.10
CA LEU A 267 7.53 6.88 18.82
C LEU A 267 8.13 8.29 18.90
N GLU A 268 7.77 9.07 19.92
CA GLU A 268 8.28 10.43 20.11
C GLU A 268 9.81 10.45 20.23
N THR A 269 10.37 9.54 21.03
CA THR A 269 11.81 9.40 21.18
C THR A 269 12.47 9.08 19.83
N GLY A 270 11.86 8.21 19.04
CA GLY A 270 12.30 7.89 17.67
C GLY A 270 12.26 9.10 16.74
N LEU A 271 11.16 9.87 16.75
CA LEU A 271 10.97 11.06 15.92
C LEU A 271 11.96 12.18 16.29
N LYS A 272 12.20 12.42 17.59
CA LYS A 272 13.22 13.36 18.08
C LYS A 272 14.61 13.01 17.52
N LYS A 273 15.01 11.74 17.63
CA LYS A 273 16.30 11.24 17.14
C LYS A 273 16.40 11.33 15.62
N LEU A 274 15.34 10.92 14.91
CA LEU A 274 15.25 11.00 13.45
C LEU A 274 15.41 12.45 12.97
N ARG A 275 14.66 13.39 13.53
CA ARG A 275 14.74 14.81 13.16
C ARG A 275 16.15 15.36 13.36
N LYS A 276 16.76 15.11 14.52
CA LYS A 276 18.14 15.54 14.83
C LYS A 276 19.15 14.98 13.83
N PHE A 277 19.01 13.70 13.47
CA PHE A 277 19.89 13.06 12.48
C PHE A 277 19.74 13.70 11.09
N LEU A 278 18.49 13.87 10.62
CA LEU A 278 18.22 14.41 9.29
C LEU A 278 18.69 15.88 9.17
N GLN A 279 18.50 16.70 10.20
CA GLN A 279 19.00 18.08 10.25
C GLN A 279 20.53 18.13 10.23
N LYS A 280 21.21 17.33 11.08
CA LYS A 280 22.67 17.28 11.12
C LYS A 280 23.28 16.84 9.79
N SER A 281 22.55 16.00 9.06
CA SER A 281 22.98 15.45 7.76
C SER A 281 22.51 16.29 6.56
N ASN A 282 21.85 17.44 6.80
CA ASN A 282 21.29 18.32 5.77
C ASN A 282 20.35 17.61 4.77
N LEU A 283 19.51 16.71 5.29
CA LEU A 283 18.58 15.88 4.51
C LEU A 283 17.14 16.40 4.53
N ILE A 284 16.80 17.36 5.39
CA ILE A 284 15.48 18.02 5.46
C ILE A 284 15.65 19.53 5.60
#